data_AF-A0A177CUU3-F1
#
_entry.id   AF-A0A177CUU3-F1
#
_cell.length_a   1.000
_cell.length_b   1.000
_cell.length_c   1.000
_cell.angle_alpha   90.00
_cell.angle_beta   90.00
_cell.angle_gamma   90.00
#
_symmetry.space_group_name_H-M   'P 1'
#
loop_
_entity.id
_entity.type
_entity.pdbx_description
1 polymer ?
#
loop_
_entity_poly.entity_id
_entity_poly.type
_entity_poly.pdbx_seq_one_letter_code
_entity_poly.pdbx_strand_id
1 'polypeptide(L)'
;MFVPVFVSGLLQLLAAPAISAKGLVEVASLDEIGEDYNCPGGNVHFVAHPVDVLLYQNPDLYHDVRTFKCTTVVMLTAGDRGVKDTNSTDSLELGLQASFNFMAGAPINQTGWDSVKVICRDAFITLRYPKDAKGLLLIYLRFPDGGSDGQGYKETGQVSLRKLYQNQTRNITSIDGETTYDLNRLKHLISTILQWKSPTIIRTLDNITPIANDGEYTAEHADHSVSARIVHDVIKEYKIPGNVTSYGGNLIRTFEPTLETQTEDFSVKVRAYLEYAQYDKDMCKLYSECFKNAGLMPKEAPDDDKYTVQYLNREYYVI
;
A
#
# COMPACT_ATOMS: atom_id res chain seq x y z
N MET A 1 -83.03 -1.48 8.77
CA MET A 1 -82.48 -1.98 7.49
C MET A 1 -81.35 -1.02 7.14
N PHE A 2 -80.12 -1.38 7.54
CA PHE A 2 -78.96 -0.48 7.55
C PHE A 2 -78.13 -0.68 6.27
N VAL A 3 -77.88 0.41 5.56
CA VAL A 3 -76.92 0.51 4.44
C VAL A 3 -75.72 1.30 4.98
N PRO A 4 -74.47 0.79 4.90
CA PRO A 4 -73.32 1.57 5.33
C PRO A 4 -72.82 2.46 4.20
N VAL A 5 -72.65 3.74 4.53
CA VAL A 5 -72.00 4.78 3.70
C VAL A 5 -70.48 4.66 3.90
N PHE A 6 -69.73 4.48 2.82
CA PHE A 6 -68.26 4.59 2.82
C PHE A 6 -67.87 6.08 2.76
N VAL A 7 -67.19 6.56 3.80
CA VAL A 7 -66.54 7.88 3.79
C VAL A 7 -65.07 7.70 3.44
N SER A 8 -64.65 8.27 2.32
CA SER A 8 -63.26 8.37 1.87
C SER A 8 -62.52 9.41 2.73
N GLY A 9 -61.53 8.96 3.49
CA GLY A 9 -60.60 9.83 4.22
C GLY A 9 -59.33 10.07 3.39
N LEU A 10 -59.17 11.28 2.90
CA LEU A 10 -57.97 11.77 2.22
C LEU A 10 -56.89 12.06 3.28
N LEU A 11 -55.83 11.24 3.36
CA LEU A 11 -54.67 11.52 4.23
C LEU A 11 -53.67 12.37 3.45
N GLN A 12 -53.62 13.68 3.74
CA GLN A 12 -52.57 14.57 3.24
C GLN A 12 -51.24 14.23 3.92
N LEU A 13 -50.33 13.59 3.19
CA LEU A 13 -48.93 13.46 3.57
C LEU A 13 -48.27 14.85 3.49
N LEU A 14 -47.96 15.45 4.63
CA LEU A 14 -47.03 16.57 4.72
C LEU A 14 -45.64 16.05 4.31
N ALA A 15 -45.13 16.50 3.16
CA ALA A 15 -43.76 16.23 2.75
C ALA A 15 -42.78 16.95 3.69
N ALA A 16 -42.02 16.18 4.47
CA ALA A 16 -40.84 16.69 5.14
C ALA A 16 -39.75 17.02 4.11
N PRO A 17 -38.95 18.09 4.31
CA PRO A 17 -37.95 18.48 3.35
C PRO A 17 -36.83 17.43 3.30
N ALA A 18 -36.43 17.04 2.08
CA ALA A 18 -35.32 16.14 1.86
C ALA A 18 -34.02 16.77 2.39
N ILE A 19 -33.49 16.20 3.47
CA ILE A 19 -32.12 16.47 3.93
C ILE A 19 -31.20 15.74 2.94
N SER A 20 -30.43 16.51 2.17
CA SER A 20 -29.36 15.99 1.33
C SER A 20 -28.31 15.32 2.22
N ALA A 21 -28.31 14.00 2.27
CA ALA A 21 -27.29 13.22 2.94
C ALA A 21 -25.95 13.40 2.21
N LYS A 22 -25.05 14.21 2.77
CA LYS A 22 -23.62 14.07 2.50
C LYS A 22 -23.19 12.69 3.01
N GLY A 23 -22.45 11.97 2.17
CA GLY A 23 -22.16 10.54 2.29
C GLY A 23 -21.81 10.07 3.70
N LEU A 24 -22.61 9.13 4.20
CA LEU A 24 -22.22 8.26 5.29
C LEU A 24 -21.12 7.34 4.77
N VAL A 25 -19.93 7.42 5.35
CA VAL A 25 -18.89 6.40 5.18
C VAL A 25 -19.41 5.16 5.89
N GLU A 26 -19.77 4.13 5.14
CA GLU A 26 -20.15 2.83 5.70
C GLU A 26 -18.90 2.21 6.32
N VAL A 27 -18.84 2.22 7.65
CA VAL A 27 -17.73 1.63 8.40
C VAL A 27 -18.04 0.16 8.58
N ALA A 28 -17.49 -0.67 7.70
CA ALA A 28 -17.60 -2.12 7.81
C ALA A 28 -16.55 -2.65 8.79
N SER A 29 -16.87 -3.71 9.53
CA SER A 29 -15.87 -4.56 10.18
C SER A 29 -15.17 -5.44 9.12
N LEU A 30 -13.98 -5.99 9.43
CA LEU A 30 -13.29 -6.90 8.49
C LEU A 30 -14.16 -8.10 8.08
N ASP A 31 -15.05 -8.55 8.97
CA ASP A 31 -15.96 -9.67 8.73
C ASP A 31 -17.14 -9.29 7.82
N GLU A 32 -17.40 -8.00 7.63
CA GLU A 32 -18.46 -7.45 6.77
C GLU A 32 -17.95 -7.03 5.37
N ILE A 33 -16.64 -7.06 5.14
CA ILE A 33 -16.10 -6.95 3.78
C ILE A 33 -16.56 -8.20 3.03
N GLY A 34 -17.51 -8.02 2.10
CA GLY A 34 -18.25 -9.11 1.46
C GLY A 34 -17.38 -10.28 0.96
N GLU A 35 -18.01 -11.46 0.89
CA GLU A 35 -17.40 -12.73 0.46
C GLU A 35 -16.62 -12.63 -0.86
N ASP A 36 -16.95 -11.66 -1.72
CA ASP A 36 -16.29 -11.43 -3.01
C ASP A 36 -14.81 -10.96 -2.91
N TYR A 37 -14.38 -10.38 -1.78
CA TYR A 37 -13.01 -9.90 -1.56
C TYR A 37 -12.27 -10.67 -0.45
N ASN A 38 -13.02 -11.47 0.31
CA ASN A 38 -12.46 -12.44 1.24
C ASN A 38 -11.94 -13.67 0.47
N CYS A 39 -10.78 -13.49 -0.16
CA CYS A 39 -10.02 -14.56 -0.82
C CYS A 39 -8.91 -15.02 0.14
N PRO A 40 -9.16 -15.96 1.07
CA PRO A 40 -8.14 -16.49 1.96
C PRO A 40 -7.16 -17.41 1.20
N GLY A 41 -5.94 -17.50 1.68
CA GLY A 41 -4.83 -18.12 0.95
C GLY A 41 -4.13 -17.14 0.02
N GLY A 42 -3.31 -17.67 -0.89
CA GLY A 42 -2.51 -16.87 -1.81
C GLY A 42 -1.42 -16.07 -1.09
N ASN A 43 -1.25 -14.82 -1.48
CA ASN A 43 -0.04 -14.06 -1.24
C ASN A 43 -0.34 -12.70 -0.60
N VAL A 44 0.41 -12.34 0.44
CA VAL A 44 0.36 -11.01 1.05
C VAL A 44 1.72 -10.34 0.88
N HIS A 45 1.72 -9.16 0.27
CA HIS A 45 2.88 -8.31 0.08
C HIS A 45 2.85 -7.18 1.11
N PHE A 46 3.92 -7.02 1.88
CA PHE A 46 4.13 -5.87 2.76
C PHE A 46 5.23 -5.01 2.19
N VAL A 47 4.95 -3.72 2.06
CA VAL A 47 5.89 -2.70 1.61
C VAL A 47 5.78 -1.44 2.45
N ALA A 48 6.83 -0.62 2.45
CA ALA A 48 6.78 0.66 3.16
C ALA A 48 5.93 1.64 2.38
N HIS A 49 6.33 1.95 1.14
CA HIS A 49 5.68 2.94 0.27
C HIS A 49 4.92 2.25 -0.87
N PRO A 50 3.93 2.94 -1.48
CA PRO A 50 3.19 2.39 -2.62
C PRO A 50 4.06 1.93 -3.81
N VAL A 51 5.16 2.63 -4.11
CA VAL A 51 6.02 2.34 -5.27
C VAL A 51 6.90 1.11 -5.09
N ASP A 52 7.25 0.76 -3.85
CA ASP A 52 8.16 -0.32 -3.49
C ASP A 52 7.74 -1.67 -4.08
N VAL A 53 6.43 -1.95 -4.12
CA VAL A 53 5.92 -3.23 -4.65
C VAL A 53 6.19 -3.37 -6.16
N LEU A 54 6.29 -2.24 -6.87
CA LEU A 54 6.61 -2.19 -8.30
C LEU A 54 8.12 -2.23 -8.55
N LEU A 55 8.91 -1.62 -7.67
CA LEU A 55 10.37 -1.54 -7.80
C LEU A 55 11.09 -2.81 -7.31
N TYR A 56 10.65 -3.40 -6.19
CA TYR A 56 11.40 -4.45 -5.51
C TYR A 56 10.76 -5.83 -5.56
N GLN A 57 9.42 -5.91 -5.62
CA GLN A 57 8.68 -7.19 -5.56
C GLN A 57 8.05 -7.60 -6.91
N ASN A 58 8.37 -6.88 -7.98
CA ASN A 58 7.97 -7.20 -9.35
C ASN A 58 9.21 -7.73 -10.10
N PRO A 59 9.12 -8.73 -11.01
CA PRO A 59 7.94 -9.34 -11.62
C PRO A 59 7.09 -10.32 -10.78
N ASP A 60 7.51 -10.72 -9.57
CA ASP A 60 6.74 -11.70 -8.79
C ASP A 60 5.29 -11.25 -8.50
N LEU A 61 5.10 -9.96 -8.23
CA LEU A 61 3.77 -9.35 -8.12
C LEU A 61 2.95 -9.53 -9.42
N TYR A 62 3.56 -9.23 -10.58
CA TYR A 62 2.89 -9.41 -11.86
C TYR A 62 2.45 -10.87 -12.05
N HIS A 63 3.29 -11.84 -11.75
CA HIS A 63 2.94 -13.26 -11.89
C HIS A 63 1.78 -13.65 -10.99
N ASP A 64 1.71 -13.11 -9.78
CA ASP A 64 0.58 -13.35 -8.87
C ASP A 64 -0.73 -12.77 -9.40
N VAL A 65 -0.69 -11.51 -9.85
CA VAL A 65 -1.85 -10.81 -10.41
C VAL A 65 -2.33 -11.51 -11.70
N ARG A 66 -1.40 -11.84 -12.60
CA ARG A 66 -1.72 -12.41 -13.91
C ARG A 66 -2.23 -13.85 -13.85
N THR A 67 -1.88 -14.57 -12.78
CA THR A 67 -2.36 -15.94 -12.53
C THR A 67 -3.57 -15.99 -11.60
N PHE A 68 -4.18 -14.83 -11.29
CA PHE A 68 -5.39 -14.70 -10.47
C PHE A 68 -5.24 -15.31 -9.07
N LYS A 69 -4.04 -15.26 -8.48
CA LYS A 69 -3.87 -15.63 -7.07
C LYS A 69 -4.63 -14.62 -6.20
N CYS A 70 -5.09 -15.06 -5.03
CA CYS A 70 -5.49 -14.11 -3.99
C CYS A 70 -4.25 -13.27 -3.64
N THR A 71 -4.27 -11.98 -3.94
CA THR A 71 -3.14 -11.08 -3.75
C THR A 71 -3.58 -9.87 -2.94
N THR A 72 -2.99 -9.72 -1.76
CA THR A 72 -3.17 -8.53 -0.92
C THR A 72 -1.86 -7.77 -0.83
N VAL A 73 -1.88 -6.45 -1.06
CA VAL A 73 -0.72 -5.59 -0.83
C VAL A 73 -1.05 -4.63 0.31
N VAL A 74 -0.20 -4.61 1.32
CA VAL A 74 -0.32 -3.76 2.50
C VAL A 74 0.81 -2.73 2.46
N MET A 75 0.43 -1.46 2.32
CA MET A 75 1.33 -0.31 2.35
C MET A 75 1.29 0.30 3.75
N LEU A 76 2.45 0.37 4.40
CA LEU A 76 2.52 0.89 5.76
C LEU A 76 2.49 2.42 5.77
N THR A 77 3.32 3.08 4.96
CA THR A 77 3.36 4.54 4.89
C THR A 77 2.53 5.07 3.73
N ALA A 78 2.24 6.37 3.76
CA ALA A 78 1.53 7.07 2.71
C ALA A 78 2.44 7.45 1.52
N GLY A 79 3.76 7.28 1.64
CA GLY A 79 4.74 7.81 0.67
C GLY A 79 4.65 9.33 0.52
N ASP A 80 4.21 10.04 1.57
CA ASP A 80 3.86 11.46 1.51
C ASP A 80 5.08 12.38 1.38
N ARG A 81 6.30 11.88 1.65
CA ARG A 81 7.55 12.65 1.58
C ARG A 81 7.49 13.98 2.35
N GLY A 82 6.74 14.01 3.46
CA GLY A 82 6.52 15.18 4.30
C GLY A 82 5.36 16.08 3.86
N VAL A 83 4.65 15.73 2.78
CA VAL A 83 3.49 16.50 2.32
C VAL A 83 2.26 16.12 3.13
N LYS A 84 1.83 17.01 4.03
CA LYS A 84 0.70 16.76 4.95
C LYS A 84 -0.70 16.91 4.31
N ASP A 85 -0.82 16.71 3.00
CA ASP A 85 -2.12 16.75 2.32
C ASP A 85 -2.56 15.34 1.89
N THR A 86 -3.86 15.09 1.99
CA THR A 86 -4.42 13.78 1.60
C THR A 86 -4.49 13.63 0.08
N ASN A 87 -4.48 14.75 -0.68
CA ASN A 87 -4.57 14.73 -2.14
C ASN A 87 -3.34 14.08 -2.78
N SER A 88 -2.15 14.36 -2.26
CA SER A 88 -0.89 13.78 -2.73
C SER A 88 -0.89 12.28 -2.49
N THR A 89 -1.25 11.84 -1.28
CA THR A 89 -1.41 10.41 -0.98
C THR A 89 -2.46 9.76 -1.87
N ASP A 90 -3.65 10.34 -2.01
CA ASP A 90 -4.69 9.79 -2.88
C ASP A 90 -4.22 9.68 -4.34
N SER A 91 -3.37 10.60 -4.82
CA SER A 91 -2.72 10.51 -6.13
C SER A 91 -1.81 9.28 -6.22
N LEU A 92 -0.94 9.04 -5.24
CA LEU A 92 -0.07 7.86 -5.22
C LEU A 92 -0.89 6.55 -5.18
N GLU A 93 -1.99 6.53 -4.41
CA GLU A 93 -2.89 5.37 -4.36
C GLU A 93 -3.59 5.12 -5.71
N LEU A 94 -3.97 6.17 -6.44
CA LEU A 94 -4.52 6.07 -7.81
C LEU A 94 -3.46 5.58 -8.80
N GLY A 95 -2.20 6.01 -8.65
CA GLY A 95 -1.08 5.49 -9.43
C GLY A 95 -0.94 3.99 -9.28
N LEU A 96 -1.01 3.48 -8.04
CA LEU A 96 -0.86 2.05 -7.79
C LEU A 96 -2.04 1.27 -8.41
N GLN A 97 -3.26 1.80 -8.33
CA GLN A 97 -4.42 1.21 -9.02
C GLN A 97 -4.21 1.16 -10.54
N ALA A 98 -3.62 2.19 -11.15
CA ALA A 98 -3.30 2.20 -12.58
C ALA A 98 -2.31 1.08 -12.95
N SER A 99 -1.27 0.87 -12.15
CA SER A 99 -0.33 -0.26 -12.33
C SER A 99 -1.01 -1.61 -12.23
N PHE A 100 -1.90 -1.81 -11.25
CA PHE A 100 -2.67 -3.04 -11.11
C PHE A 100 -3.64 -3.28 -12.27
N ASN A 101 -4.29 -2.23 -12.78
CA ASN A 101 -5.14 -2.32 -13.98
C ASN A 101 -4.35 -2.80 -15.18
N PHE A 102 -3.14 -2.27 -15.35
CA PHE A 102 -2.24 -2.72 -16.42
C PHE A 102 -1.83 -4.18 -16.25
N MET A 103 -1.36 -4.58 -15.07
CA MET A 103 -0.87 -5.94 -14.80
C MET A 103 -1.97 -7.00 -14.88
N ALA A 104 -3.18 -6.68 -14.42
CA ALA A 104 -4.35 -7.57 -14.53
C ALA A 104 -4.82 -7.74 -15.98
N GLY A 105 -4.59 -6.74 -16.84
CA GLY A 105 -5.13 -6.67 -18.19
C GLY A 105 -6.63 -6.30 -18.21
N ALA A 106 -7.26 -6.34 -19.39
CA ALA A 106 -8.70 -6.12 -19.52
C ALA A 106 -9.44 -7.28 -18.80
N PRO A 107 -10.24 -7.00 -17.75
CA PRO A 107 -11.40 -6.10 -17.82
C PRO A 107 -11.44 -4.95 -16.80
N ILE A 108 -10.41 -4.72 -15.98
CA ILE A 108 -10.47 -3.64 -14.97
C ILE A 108 -10.38 -2.28 -15.67
N ASN A 109 -11.52 -1.61 -15.85
CA ASN A 109 -11.52 -0.22 -16.28
C ASN A 109 -10.95 0.66 -15.14
N GLN A 110 -10.23 1.74 -15.46
CA GLN A 110 -9.61 2.62 -14.45
C GLN A 110 -10.61 3.21 -13.45
N THR A 111 -11.89 3.25 -13.83
CA THR A 111 -13.04 3.71 -13.04
C THR A 111 -13.68 2.61 -12.16
N GLY A 112 -13.12 1.40 -12.21
CA GLY A 112 -13.73 0.18 -11.69
C GLY A 112 -13.28 -0.15 -10.28
N TRP A 113 -12.69 0.78 -9.54
CA TRP A 113 -12.25 0.54 -8.17
C TRP A 113 -13.31 1.00 -7.17
N ASP A 114 -13.53 0.19 -6.14
CA ASP A 114 -14.23 0.61 -4.94
C ASP A 114 -13.23 0.86 -3.81
N SER A 115 -13.66 1.70 -2.87
CA SER A 115 -12.91 1.98 -1.65
C SER A 115 -13.84 1.88 -0.46
N VAL A 116 -13.36 1.20 0.57
CA VAL A 116 -14.08 1.07 1.84
C VAL A 116 -13.12 1.39 2.98
N LYS A 117 -13.62 2.15 3.95
CA LYS A 117 -12.93 2.36 5.22
C LYS A 117 -13.49 1.35 6.21
N VAL A 118 -12.61 0.54 6.77
CA VAL A 118 -13.02 -0.51 7.71
C VAL A 118 -12.40 -0.26 9.07
N ILE A 119 -13.16 -0.62 10.10
CA ILE A 119 -12.59 -0.76 11.44
C ILE A 119 -12.07 -2.18 11.56
N CYS A 120 -10.75 -2.32 11.55
CA CYS A 120 -10.09 -3.52 12.00
C CYS A 120 -9.84 -3.41 13.50
N ARG A 121 -10.75 -4.00 14.29
CA ARG A 121 -10.84 -3.89 15.77
C ARG A 121 -11.13 -2.46 16.24
N ASP A 122 -10.10 -1.65 16.40
CA ASP A 122 -10.19 -0.26 16.86
C ASP A 122 -9.52 0.72 15.88
N ALA A 123 -8.92 0.18 14.82
CA ALA A 123 -8.10 0.89 13.85
C ALA A 123 -8.82 1.07 12.52
N PHE A 124 -8.87 2.31 12.03
CA PHE A 124 -9.34 2.58 10.68
C PHE A 124 -8.24 2.27 9.68
N ILE A 125 -8.58 1.49 8.67
CA ILE A 125 -7.72 1.21 7.52
C ILE A 125 -8.52 1.42 6.23
N THR A 126 -7.82 1.86 5.18
CA THR A 126 -8.44 2.07 3.86
C THR A 126 -8.16 0.89 2.98
N LEU A 127 -9.22 0.28 2.45
CA LEU A 127 -9.15 -0.79 1.47
C LEU A 127 -9.54 -0.24 0.11
N ARG A 128 -8.84 -0.69 -0.93
CA ARG A 128 -9.22 -0.47 -2.33
C ARG A 128 -9.13 -1.79 -3.08
N TYR A 129 -10.12 -2.05 -3.92
CA TYR A 129 -10.17 -3.26 -4.74
C TYR A 129 -10.89 -2.99 -6.07
N PRO A 130 -10.53 -3.71 -7.14
CA PRO A 130 -11.21 -3.60 -8.42
C PRO A 130 -12.51 -4.42 -8.44
N LYS A 131 -13.59 -3.84 -8.99
CA LYS A 131 -14.91 -4.44 -9.19
C LYS A 131 -14.87 -5.73 -10.01
N ASP A 132 -14.03 -5.73 -11.03
CA ASP A 132 -14.00 -6.79 -12.04
C ASP A 132 -12.85 -7.79 -11.85
N ALA A 133 -12.03 -7.65 -10.80
CA ALA A 133 -10.94 -8.59 -10.50
C ALA A 133 -10.97 -9.03 -9.03
N LYS A 134 -11.73 -10.10 -8.79
CA LYS A 134 -11.83 -10.73 -7.47
C LYS A 134 -10.46 -11.23 -7.01
N GLY A 135 -10.22 -11.17 -5.70
CA GLY A 135 -8.99 -11.65 -5.08
C GLY A 135 -7.84 -10.64 -5.02
N LEU A 136 -7.97 -9.46 -5.65
CA LEU A 136 -7.01 -8.36 -5.52
C LEU A 136 -7.46 -7.37 -4.44
N LEU A 137 -6.57 -7.05 -3.50
CA LEU A 137 -6.85 -6.12 -2.42
C LEU A 137 -5.65 -5.24 -2.10
N LEU A 138 -5.85 -3.93 -2.04
CA LEU A 138 -4.88 -2.96 -1.57
C LEU A 138 -5.32 -2.44 -0.20
N ILE A 139 -4.42 -2.50 0.79
CA ILE A 139 -4.64 -2.02 2.15
C ILE A 139 -3.65 -0.89 2.43
N TYR A 140 -4.15 0.28 2.80
CA TYR A 140 -3.34 1.44 3.13
C TYR A 140 -3.46 1.78 4.63
N LEU A 141 -2.32 1.74 5.33
CA LEU A 141 -2.24 2.16 6.74
C LEU A 141 -1.91 3.67 6.87
N ARG A 142 -1.34 4.26 5.82
CA ARG A 142 -1.12 5.71 5.67
C ARG A 142 -0.28 6.32 6.81
N PHE A 143 0.72 5.62 7.32
CA PHE A 143 1.66 6.22 8.27
C PHE A 143 2.51 7.32 7.61
N PRO A 144 2.95 8.32 8.36
CA PRO A 144 3.91 9.31 7.87
C PRO A 144 5.20 8.65 7.38
N ASP A 145 5.67 9.11 6.22
CA ASP A 145 6.96 8.77 5.64
C ASP A 145 8.11 9.17 6.59
N GLY A 146 9.05 8.25 6.80
CA GLY A 146 10.23 8.43 7.62
C GLY A 146 11.42 9.08 6.90
N GLY A 147 11.39 9.20 5.57
CA GLY A 147 12.55 9.54 4.75
C GLY A 147 13.65 8.47 4.81
N SER A 148 14.72 8.65 4.03
CA SER A 148 15.75 7.62 3.85
C SER A 148 16.38 7.13 5.15
N ASP A 149 16.65 8.04 6.09
CA ASP A 149 17.22 7.69 7.38
C ASP A 149 16.17 7.40 8.46
N GLY A 150 14.88 7.60 8.20
CA GLY A 150 13.82 7.34 9.18
C GLY A 150 13.69 8.42 10.26
N GLN A 151 14.22 9.64 10.06
CA GLN A 151 13.99 10.76 10.97
C GLN A 151 12.57 11.36 10.87
N GLY A 152 11.86 11.09 9.78
CA GLY A 152 10.58 11.71 9.45
C GLY A 152 10.73 13.17 9.05
N TYR A 153 9.63 13.75 8.60
CA TYR A 153 9.59 15.13 8.11
C TYR A 153 9.07 16.09 9.17
N LYS A 154 9.49 17.36 9.10
CA LYS A 154 9.09 18.39 10.07
C LYS A 154 7.57 18.60 10.06
N GLU A 155 6.99 18.57 8.88
CA GLU A 155 5.59 18.82 8.55
C GLU A 155 4.67 17.72 9.12
N THR A 156 5.16 16.49 9.20
CA THR A 156 4.47 15.34 9.81
C THR A 156 4.83 15.15 11.29
N GLY A 157 5.67 16.03 11.85
CA GLY A 157 6.03 16.04 13.28
C GLY A 157 7.26 15.21 13.64
N GLN A 158 8.10 14.85 12.67
CA GLN A 158 9.31 14.05 12.85
C GLN A 158 9.03 12.69 13.54
N VAL A 159 7.87 12.12 13.26
CA VAL A 159 7.51 10.74 13.61
C VAL A 159 7.76 9.84 12.40
N SER A 160 8.08 8.58 12.64
CA SER A 160 8.37 7.60 11.59
C SER A 160 8.21 6.18 12.13
N LEU A 161 8.13 5.20 11.23
CA LEU A 161 8.14 3.79 11.61
C LEU A 161 9.44 3.42 12.35
N ARG A 162 10.60 3.92 11.88
CA ARG A 162 11.89 3.72 12.57
C ARG A 162 11.82 4.19 14.02
N LYS A 163 11.36 5.42 14.27
CA LYS A 163 11.26 5.98 15.62
C LYS A 163 10.29 5.19 16.49
N LEU A 164 9.17 4.71 15.93
CA LEU A 164 8.22 3.87 16.66
C LEU A 164 8.86 2.52 17.04
N TYR A 165 9.51 1.86 16.08
CA TYR A 165 10.14 0.56 16.26
C TYR A 165 11.31 0.59 17.24
N GLN A 166 12.10 1.66 17.23
CA GLN A 166 13.22 1.87 18.17
C GLN A 166 12.79 2.50 19.50
N ASN A 167 11.48 2.65 19.76
CA ASN A 167 10.92 3.26 20.96
C ASN A 167 11.42 4.70 21.23
N GLN A 168 11.73 5.44 20.16
CA GLN A 168 12.10 6.86 20.19
C GLN A 168 10.86 7.77 20.10
N THR A 169 9.75 7.27 19.54
CA THR A 169 8.41 7.82 19.74
C THR A 169 7.50 6.73 20.28
N ARG A 170 6.56 7.11 21.14
CA ARG A 170 5.56 6.17 21.68
C ARG A 170 4.48 5.82 20.66
N ASN A 171 4.11 6.79 19.84
CA ASN A 171 2.95 6.72 18.97
C ASN A 171 3.27 7.26 17.57
N ILE A 172 2.52 6.76 16.59
CA ILE A 172 2.43 7.27 15.22
C ILE A 172 0.95 7.40 14.84
N THR A 173 0.57 8.49 14.17
CA THR A 173 -0.81 8.69 13.70
C THR A 173 -0.82 8.70 12.18
N SER A 174 -1.79 8.04 11.56
CA SER A 174 -1.97 8.08 10.10
C SER A 174 -2.11 9.52 9.62
N ILE A 175 -1.67 9.80 8.39
CA ILE A 175 -1.64 11.17 7.85
C ILE A 175 -3.04 11.79 7.70
N ASP A 176 -4.09 10.97 7.57
CA ASP A 176 -5.49 11.39 7.57
C ASP A 176 -6.06 11.63 8.98
N GLY A 177 -5.27 11.37 10.02
CA GLY A 177 -5.63 11.62 11.42
C GLY A 177 -6.56 10.58 12.04
N GLU A 178 -6.90 9.52 11.31
CA GLU A 178 -7.95 8.57 11.68
C GLU A 178 -7.56 7.64 12.83
N THR A 179 -6.30 7.20 12.91
CA THR A 179 -5.88 6.27 13.96
C THR A 179 -4.45 6.50 14.42
N THR A 180 -4.26 6.48 15.74
CA THR A 180 -2.96 6.52 16.41
C THR A 180 -2.57 5.13 16.92
N TYR A 181 -1.34 4.71 16.65
CA TYR A 181 -0.80 3.40 17.00
C TYR A 181 0.43 3.55 17.86
N ASP A 182 0.53 2.73 18.91
CA ASP A 182 1.83 2.31 19.42
C ASP A 182 2.31 1.07 18.64
N LEU A 183 3.54 0.62 18.91
CA LEU A 183 4.13 -0.53 18.20
C LEU A 183 3.31 -1.82 18.39
N ASN A 184 2.77 -2.06 19.59
CA ASN A 184 2.00 -3.26 19.88
C ASN A 184 0.68 -3.27 19.11
N ARG A 185 0.01 -2.12 19.02
CA ARG A 185 -1.23 -1.97 18.26
C ARG A 185 -0.99 -2.20 16.77
N LEU A 186 0.12 -1.67 16.23
CA LEU A 186 0.51 -1.94 14.83
C LEU A 186 0.79 -3.43 14.59
N LYS A 187 1.55 -4.09 15.48
CA LYS A 187 1.81 -5.53 15.40
C LYS A 187 0.51 -6.36 15.44
N HIS A 188 -0.42 -6.01 16.32
CA HIS A 188 -1.75 -6.64 16.38
C HIS A 188 -2.59 -6.43 15.12
N LEU A 189 -2.53 -5.24 14.50
CA LEU A 189 -3.22 -4.98 13.25
C LEU A 189 -2.65 -5.88 12.13
N ILE A 190 -1.33 -5.92 11.98
CA ILE A 190 -0.66 -6.76 10.97
C ILE A 190 -0.96 -8.24 11.21
N SER A 191 -0.96 -8.71 12.47
CA SER A 191 -1.31 -10.10 12.77
C SER A 191 -2.77 -10.41 12.45
N THR A 192 -3.69 -9.46 12.68
CA THR A 192 -5.10 -9.60 12.31
C THR A 192 -5.27 -9.69 10.80
N ILE A 193 -4.57 -8.84 10.02
CA ILE A 193 -4.59 -8.91 8.55
C ILE A 193 -4.04 -10.26 8.06
N LEU A 194 -2.91 -10.72 8.61
CA LEU A 194 -2.31 -12.01 8.23
C LEU A 194 -3.21 -13.20 8.59
N GLN A 195 -3.89 -13.17 9.73
CA GLN A 195 -4.84 -14.22 10.11
C GLN A 195 -6.07 -14.21 9.20
N TRP A 196 -6.61 -13.01 8.92
CA TRP A 196 -7.74 -12.84 8.01
C TRP A 196 -7.42 -13.37 6.61
N LYS A 197 -6.24 -13.03 6.07
CA LYS A 197 -5.84 -13.47 4.74
C LYS A 197 -5.32 -14.91 4.69
N SER A 198 -4.78 -15.44 5.79
CA SER A 198 -4.19 -16.78 5.88
C SER A 198 -3.28 -17.14 4.68
N PRO A 199 -2.26 -16.31 4.36
CA PRO A 199 -1.47 -16.48 3.15
C PRO A 199 -0.61 -17.74 3.14
N THR A 200 -0.36 -18.27 1.95
CA THR A 200 0.68 -19.29 1.72
C THR A 200 2.06 -18.66 1.57
N ILE A 201 2.15 -17.47 0.96
CA ILE A 201 3.40 -16.71 0.80
C ILE A 201 3.22 -15.31 1.40
N ILE A 202 4.17 -14.90 2.23
CA ILE A 202 4.29 -13.56 2.78
C ILE A 202 5.53 -12.92 2.17
N ARG A 203 5.37 -11.81 1.48
CA ARG A 203 6.47 -11.06 0.86
C ARG A 203 6.75 -9.80 1.65
N THR A 204 8.01 -9.57 1.98
CA THR A 204 8.46 -8.39 2.73
C THR A 204 9.61 -7.70 2.01
N LEU A 205 9.93 -6.48 2.42
CA LEU A 205 11.19 -5.83 2.04
C LEU A 205 12.36 -6.41 2.85
N ASP A 206 13.52 -5.76 2.78
CA ASP A 206 14.77 -6.23 3.39
C ASP A 206 14.72 -6.13 4.91
N ASN A 207 14.63 -7.27 5.60
CA ASN A 207 14.64 -7.36 7.06
C ASN A 207 16.04 -7.58 7.67
N ILE A 208 17.08 -7.77 6.85
CA ILE A 208 18.43 -8.15 7.29
C ILE A 208 19.35 -6.93 7.34
N THR A 209 19.35 -6.10 6.30
CA THR A 209 20.24 -4.94 6.19
C THR A 209 20.06 -4.00 7.41
N PRO A 210 21.15 -3.41 7.94
CA PRO A 210 21.05 -2.49 9.06
C PRO A 210 20.11 -1.33 8.77
N ILE A 211 19.30 -0.96 9.78
CA ILE A 211 18.48 0.25 9.72
C ILE A 211 19.42 1.45 9.62
N ALA A 212 19.18 2.33 8.66
CA ALA A 212 19.97 3.55 8.46
C ALA A 212 20.11 4.37 9.76
N ASN A 213 21.32 4.87 10.01
CA ASN A 213 21.58 5.86 11.05
C ASN A 213 21.19 7.26 10.57
N ASP A 214 21.13 8.21 11.51
CA ASP A 214 20.79 9.61 11.23
C ASP A 214 21.78 10.20 10.20
N GLY A 215 21.23 10.73 9.10
CA GLY A 215 22.02 11.28 7.99
C GLY A 215 22.56 10.27 6.98
N GLU A 216 22.23 8.97 7.09
CA GLU A 216 22.65 7.94 6.14
C GLU A 216 21.69 7.80 4.94
N TYR A 217 21.71 8.77 4.03
CA TYR A 217 20.78 8.83 2.88
C TYR A 217 21.05 7.82 1.75
N THR A 218 22.16 7.07 1.80
CA THR A 218 22.55 6.10 0.75
C THR A 218 22.51 4.65 1.24
N ALA A 219 22.13 4.43 2.49
CA ALA A 219 21.92 3.11 3.07
C ALA A 219 20.58 2.51 2.58
N GLU A 220 20.21 1.35 3.10
CA GLU A 220 18.84 0.85 2.95
C GLU A 220 17.86 1.86 3.56
N HIS A 221 16.75 2.12 2.85
CA HIS A 221 15.75 3.07 3.33
C HIS A 221 15.21 2.57 4.68
N ALA A 222 15.22 3.44 5.69
CA ALA A 222 14.85 3.03 7.04
C ALA A 222 13.44 2.41 7.10
N ASP A 223 12.48 2.98 6.37
CA ASP A 223 11.12 2.43 6.32
C ASP A 223 11.05 1.06 5.63
N HIS A 224 11.90 0.76 4.62
CA HIS A 224 11.99 -0.59 4.04
C HIS A 224 12.43 -1.60 5.10
N SER A 225 13.53 -1.27 5.81
CA SER A 225 14.07 -2.12 6.86
C SER A 225 13.10 -2.33 8.02
N VAL A 226 12.45 -1.26 8.46
CA VAL A 226 11.60 -1.30 9.66
C VAL A 226 10.25 -1.93 9.36
N SER A 227 9.63 -1.65 8.21
CA SER A 227 8.39 -2.31 7.80
C SER A 227 8.58 -3.83 7.74
N ALA A 228 9.65 -4.30 7.11
CA ALA A 228 9.97 -5.72 7.03
C ALA A 228 10.22 -6.33 8.42
N ARG A 229 11.01 -5.68 9.28
CA ARG A 229 11.27 -6.16 10.65
C ARG A 229 10.00 -6.26 11.50
N ILE A 230 9.09 -5.29 11.42
CA ILE A 230 7.80 -5.35 12.13
C ILE A 230 6.99 -6.57 11.68
N VAL A 231 6.93 -6.85 10.38
CA VAL A 231 6.21 -8.02 9.85
C VAL A 231 6.87 -9.32 10.29
N HIS A 232 8.20 -9.43 10.24
CA HIS A 232 8.94 -10.60 10.72
C HIS A 232 8.75 -10.83 12.23
N ASP A 233 8.76 -9.77 13.03
CA ASP A 233 8.41 -9.81 14.45
C ASP A 233 7.02 -10.38 14.67
N VAL A 234 6.02 -9.91 13.91
CA VAL A 234 4.64 -10.40 13.97
C VAL A 234 4.55 -11.88 13.61
N ILE A 235 5.20 -12.29 12.52
CA ILE A 235 5.20 -13.70 12.09
C ILE A 235 5.73 -14.60 13.20
N LYS A 236 6.84 -14.19 13.84
CA LYS A 236 7.46 -14.93 14.95
C LYS A 236 6.61 -14.91 16.22
N GLU A 237 6.13 -13.74 16.63
CA GLU A 237 5.40 -13.52 17.88
C GLU A 237 4.04 -14.22 17.88
N TYR A 238 3.29 -14.11 16.78
CA TYR A 238 1.94 -14.67 16.63
C TYR A 238 1.93 -16.03 15.94
N LYS A 239 3.10 -16.59 15.59
CA LYS A 239 3.27 -17.89 14.93
C LYS A 239 2.44 -17.99 13.64
N ILE A 240 2.49 -16.93 12.82
CA ILE A 240 1.77 -16.87 11.56
C ILE A 240 2.33 -17.94 10.62
N PRO A 241 1.50 -18.85 10.06
CA PRO A 241 1.95 -19.81 9.07
C PRO A 241 2.18 -19.12 7.70
N GLY A 242 3.03 -19.71 6.86
CA GLY A 242 3.32 -19.23 5.52
C GLY A 242 4.81 -19.16 5.25
N ASN A 243 5.17 -19.22 3.97
CA ASN A 243 6.56 -19.05 3.54
C ASN A 243 6.87 -17.56 3.41
N VAL A 244 8.00 -17.12 3.97
CA VAL A 244 8.43 -15.72 3.90
C VAL A 244 9.47 -15.55 2.81
N THR A 245 9.27 -14.57 1.94
CA THR A 245 10.25 -14.14 0.93
C THR A 245 10.55 -12.66 1.13
N SER A 246 11.80 -12.34 1.45
CA SER A 246 12.26 -10.96 1.63
C SER A 246 12.96 -10.47 0.36
N TYR A 247 12.68 -9.24 -0.06
CA TYR A 247 13.26 -8.62 -1.27
C TYR A 247 14.28 -7.55 -0.89
N GLY A 248 15.37 -7.47 -1.64
CA GLY A 248 16.39 -6.44 -1.44
C GLY A 248 15.85 -5.06 -1.82
N GLY A 249 16.21 -4.03 -1.04
CA GLY A 249 15.82 -2.65 -1.29
C GLY A 249 16.92 -1.85 -2.01
N ASN A 250 17.33 -0.70 -1.47
CA ASN A 250 18.24 0.23 -2.13
C ASN A 250 19.55 -0.40 -2.59
N LEU A 251 20.13 -1.34 -1.81
CA LEU A 251 21.41 -1.96 -2.12
C LEU A 251 21.44 -2.68 -3.47
N ILE A 252 20.30 -3.14 -3.98
CA ILE A 252 20.26 -3.90 -5.23
C ILE A 252 20.75 -3.07 -6.42
N ARG A 253 20.70 -1.73 -6.35
CA ARG A 253 21.21 -0.84 -7.41
C ARG A 253 22.69 -1.07 -7.75
N THR A 254 23.46 -1.64 -6.81
CA THR A 254 24.90 -1.91 -7.00
C THR A 254 25.18 -3.32 -7.51
N PHE A 255 24.16 -4.17 -7.63
CA PHE A 255 24.33 -5.54 -8.12
C PHE A 255 24.18 -5.61 -9.63
N GLU A 256 24.46 -6.77 -10.22
CA GLU A 256 24.22 -6.98 -11.65
C GLU A 256 22.70 -6.97 -11.97
N PRO A 257 22.27 -6.64 -13.19
CA PRO A 257 20.88 -6.82 -13.59
C PRO A 257 20.47 -8.30 -13.52
N THR A 258 19.28 -8.59 -12.97
CA THR A 258 18.71 -9.96 -12.99
C THR A 258 17.63 -10.13 -14.05
N LEU A 259 17.10 -9.02 -14.58
CA LEU A 259 16.10 -9.03 -15.65
C LEU A 259 16.74 -8.58 -16.97
N GLU A 260 16.67 -9.43 -17.98
CA GLU A 260 17.12 -9.07 -19.33
C GLU A 260 16.10 -8.13 -20.00
N THR A 261 16.58 -7.10 -20.71
CA THR A 261 15.73 -6.02 -21.27
C THR A 261 14.71 -6.45 -22.33
N GLN A 262 14.87 -7.66 -22.87
CA GLN A 262 14.04 -8.26 -23.90
C GLN A 262 12.92 -9.16 -23.35
N THR A 263 12.88 -9.40 -22.04
CA THR A 263 11.90 -10.30 -21.44
C THR A 263 10.56 -9.59 -21.21
N GLU A 264 9.49 -10.40 -21.15
CA GLU A 264 8.18 -9.91 -20.74
C GLU A 264 8.24 -9.29 -19.34
N ASP A 265 8.89 -9.97 -18.39
CA ASP A 265 9.03 -9.52 -17.01
C ASP A 265 9.64 -8.12 -16.89
N PHE A 266 10.73 -7.85 -17.63
CA PHE A 266 11.31 -6.51 -17.67
C PHE A 266 10.31 -5.49 -18.26
N SER A 267 9.70 -5.82 -19.41
CA SER A 267 8.77 -4.92 -20.09
C SER A 267 7.54 -4.58 -19.24
N VAL A 268 7.01 -5.56 -18.51
CA VAL A 268 5.85 -5.41 -17.63
C VAL A 268 6.24 -4.66 -16.37
N LYS A 269 7.38 -4.96 -15.76
CA LYS A 269 7.88 -4.21 -14.60
C LYS A 269 8.05 -2.73 -14.91
N VAL A 270 8.72 -2.40 -16.02
CA VAL A 270 8.87 -1.02 -16.49
C VAL A 270 7.53 -0.36 -16.71
N ARG A 271 6.61 -1.01 -17.44
CA ARG A 271 5.32 -0.41 -17.76
C ARG A 271 4.43 -0.25 -16.52
N ALA A 272 4.37 -1.23 -15.64
CA ALA A 272 3.63 -1.14 -14.38
C ALA A 272 4.13 0.04 -13.53
N TYR A 273 5.45 0.23 -13.42
CA TYR A 273 6.02 1.41 -12.78
C TYR A 273 5.59 2.71 -13.47
N LEU A 274 5.66 2.78 -14.81
CA LEU A 274 5.33 4.01 -15.55
C LEU A 274 3.85 4.40 -15.45
N GLU A 275 2.93 3.44 -15.28
CA GLU A 275 1.51 3.71 -14.99
C GLU A 275 1.36 4.40 -13.62
N TYR A 276 2.06 3.92 -12.59
CA TYR A 276 2.12 4.57 -11.27
C TYR A 276 2.76 5.95 -11.37
N ALA A 277 3.88 6.04 -12.08
CA ALA A 277 4.67 7.23 -12.18
C ALA A 277 3.86 8.40 -12.73
N GLN A 278 2.82 8.21 -13.55
CA GLN A 278 1.96 9.31 -14.01
C GLN A 278 1.35 10.12 -12.86
N TYR A 279 1.10 9.49 -11.71
CA TYR A 279 0.42 10.08 -10.56
C TYR A 279 1.36 10.55 -9.44
N ASP A 280 2.65 10.21 -9.52
CA ASP A 280 3.67 10.64 -8.56
C ASP A 280 4.53 11.75 -9.17
N LYS A 281 4.34 12.99 -8.74
CA LYS A 281 5.01 14.18 -9.33
C LYS A 281 6.54 14.12 -9.25
N ASP A 282 7.10 13.35 -8.32
CA ASP A 282 8.54 13.28 -8.08
C ASP A 282 9.22 12.18 -8.94
N MET A 283 8.42 11.28 -9.52
CA MET A 283 8.88 10.17 -10.36
C MET A 283 8.99 10.57 -11.84
N CYS A 284 10.00 10.03 -12.52
CA CYS A 284 10.17 10.14 -13.97
C CYS A 284 9.01 9.45 -14.71
N LYS A 285 8.44 10.12 -15.73
CA LYS A 285 7.22 9.68 -16.41
C LYS A 285 7.47 8.81 -17.64
N LEU A 286 8.72 8.77 -18.10
CA LEU A 286 9.18 8.00 -19.24
C LEU A 286 10.46 7.25 -18.87
N TYR A 287 10.61 6.02 -19.37
CA TYR A 287 11.83 5.24 -19.12
C TYR A 287 13.11 5.97 -19.60
N SER A 288 13.03 6.69 -20.72
CA SER A 288 14.13 7.51 -21.22
C SER A 288 14.45 8.72 -20.35
N GLU A 289 13.47 9.24 -19.60
CA GLU A 289 13.67 10.28 -18.59
C GLU A 289 14.34 9.68 -17.36
N CYS A 290 13.86 8.55 -16.85
CA CYS A 290 14.47 7.83 -15.74
C CYS A 290 15.94 7.54 -16.02
N PHE A 291 16.27 7.11 -17.24
CA PHE A 291 17.63 6.84 -17.67
C PHE A 291 18.50 8.10 -17.68
N LYS A 292 17.95 9.24 -18.12
CA LYS A 292 18.68 10.52 -18.09
C LYS A 292 18.92 11.01 -16.67
N ASN A 293 17.95 10.82 -15.78
CA ASN A 293 18.03 11.26 -14.39
C ASN A 293 18.98 10.40 -13.55
N ALA A 294 19.27 9.17 -14.01
CA ALA A 294 20.12 8.22 -13.30
C ALA A 294 21.50 8.81 -12.97
N GLY A 295 21.76 9.03 -11.68
CA GLY A 295 23.02 9.59 -11.19
C GLY A 295 23.19 11.11 -11.35
N LEU A 296 22.16 11.85 -11.80
CA LEU A 296 22.19 13.31 -11.95
C LEU A 296 21.45 14.07 -10.83
N MET A 297 20.71 13.37 -9.97
CA MET A 297 19.93 13.98 -8.90
C MET A 297 20.80 14.32 -7.66
N PRO A 298 20.44 15.34 -6.86
CA PRO A 298 21.15 15.71 -5.63
C PRO A 298 21.26 14.52 -4.66
N LYS A 299 22.30 14.47 -3.82
CA LYS A 299 22.52 13.35 -2.88
C LYS A 299 21.31 13.12 -1.95
N GLU A 300 20.59 14.19 -1.64
CA GLU A 300 19.45 14.25 -0.73
C GLU A 300 18.14 13.80 -1.36
N ALA A 301 18.07 13.61 -2.69
CA ALA A 301 16.87 13.07 -3.31
C ALA A 301 16.60 11.63 -2.82
N PRO A 302 15.34 11.17 -2.81
CA PRO A 302 15.02 9.77 -2.56
C PRO A 302 15.71 8.84 -3.57
N ASP A 303 16.20 7.69 -3.12
CA ASP A 303 16.92 6.74 -3.98
C ASP A 303 16.01 6.15 -5.07
N ASP A 304 14.70 6.03 -4.82
CA ASP A 304 13.70 5.58 -5.78
C ASP A 304 13.57 6.47 -7.01
N ASP A 305 13.93 7.76 -6.89
CA ASP A 305 13.94 8.71 -7.98
C ASP A 305 15.27 8.65 -8.76
N LYS A 306 16.40 8.50 -8.05
CA LYS A 306 17.75 8.53 -8.67
C LYS A 306 18.11 7.24 -9.39
N TYR A 307 17.65 6.12 -8.85
CA TYR A 307 18.12 4.79 -9.24
C TYR A 307 17.00 3.93 -9.81
N THR A 308 15.90 4.57 -10.23
CA THR A 308 14.73 3.90 -10.82
C THR A 308 15.13 2.89 -11.89
N VAL A 309 15.97 3.28 -12.85
CA VAL A 309 16.39 2.37 -13.94
C VAL A 309 17.13 1.14 -13.42
N GLN A 310 17.94 1.31 -12.37
CA GLN A 310 18.65 0.21 -11.75
C GLN A 310 17.68 -0.75 -11.04
N TYR A 311 16.63 -0.24 -10.42
CA TYR A 311 15.60 -1.09 -9.80
C TYR A 311 14.72 -1.79 -10.84
N LEU A 312 14.42 -1.14 -11.97
CA LEU A 312 13.55 -1.68 -13.00
C LEU A 312 14.11 -2.90 -13.75
N ASN A 313 15.43 -3.14 -13.74
CA ASN A 313 16.04 -4.34 -14.32
C ASN A 313 16.59 -5.34 -13.27
N ARG A 314 16.13 -5.22 -12.01
CA ARG A 314 16.59 -6.07 -10.90
C ARG A 314 15.44 -6.51 -10.02
N GLU A 315 15.48 -7.77 -9.64
CA GLU A 315 14.73 -8.35 -8.53
C GLU A 315 15.71 -9.26 -7.78
N TYR A 316 15.88 -9.02 -6.49
CA TYR A 316 16.82 -9.73 -5.64
C TYR A 316 16.13 -10.14 -4.34
N TYR A 317 16.48 -11.32 -3.87
CA TYR A 317 15.99 -11.86 -2.61
C TYR A 317 17.05 -11.71 -1.52
N VAL A 318 16.58 -11.47 -0.31
CA VAL A 318 17.39 -11.51 0.90
C VAL A 318 17.31 -12.94 1.45
N ILE A 319 18.47 -13.60 1.56
CA ILE A 319 18.62 -15.00 1.98
C ILE A 319 19.26 -15.07 3.36
#